data_AF-S5XLN5-F1
#
_entry.id   AF-S5XLN5-F1
#
_cell.length_a   1.000
_cell.length_b   1.000
_cell.length_c   1.000
_cell.angle_alpha   90.00
_cell.angle_beta   90.00
_cell.angle_gamma   90.00
#
_symmetry.space_group_name_H-M   'P 1'
#
loop_
_entity.id
_entity.type
_entity.pdbx_description
1 polymer ?
#
loop_
_entity_poly.entity_id
_entity_poly.type
_entity_poly.pdbx_seq_one_letter_code
_entity_poly.pdbx_strand_id
1 'polypeptide(L)'
;MSRAVRNYMRQNATAIARKSVERMVIMSDGGGYIRPQHELAKAALFRALERHCRKSGSPTIMSLTLPEVAAFIPGKIDPDWLPLFWIAIVSDEASNLAFGISQEGDPALSPQITRAYAQATAQRLACEKLLTMTHSIGEVAGNA
;
A
#
# COMPACT_ATOMS: atom_id res chain seq x y z
N MET A 1 -9.64 2.60 15.39
CA MET A 1 -8.32 2.54 16.09
C MET A 1 -8.29 3.54 17.26
N SER A 2 -7.88 3.11 18.46
CA SER A 2 -7.89 3.97 19.66
C SER A 2 -6.87 5.12 19.61
N ARG A 3 -7.09 6.17 20.42
CA ARG A 3 -6.15 7.31 20.54
C ARG A 3 -4.78 6.86 21.08
N ALA A 4 -4.75 5.93 22.03
CA ALA A 4 -3.51 5.40 22.61
C ALA A 4 -2.67 4.67 21.56
N VAL A 5 -3.30 3.82 20.73
CA VAL A 5 -2.62 3.10 19.65
C VAL A 5 -2.09 4.07 18.59
N ARG A 6 -2.88 5.07 18.17
CA ARG A 6 -2.41 6.11 17.25
C ARG A 6 -1.19 6.85 17.79
N ASN A 7 -1.20 7.25 19.07
CA ASN A 7 -0.05 7.92 19.68
C ASN A 7 1.18 7.00 19.73
N TYR A 8 1.01 5.73 20.08
CA TYR A 8 2.08 4.75 20.04
C TYR A 8 2.66 4.59 18.63
N MET A 9 1.80 4.48 17.60
CA MET A 9 2.24 4.39 16.20
C MET A 9 3.05 5.62 15.77
N ARG A 10 2.64 6.82 16.18
CA ARG A 10 3.37 8.05 15.85
C ARG A 10 4.75 8.10 16.48
N GLN A 11 4.84 7.73 17.76
CA GLN A 11 6.11 7.73 18.51
C GLN A 11 7.08 6.65 18.02
N ASN A 12 6.56 5.53 17.53
CA ASN A 12 7.33 4.36 17.11
C ASN A 12 7.30 4.14 15.59
N ALA A 13 6.97 5.17 14.80
CA ALA A 13 6.66 5.05 13.38
C ALA A 13 7.75 4.34 12.58
N THR A 14 9.00 4.69 12.80
CA THR A 14 10.17 4.08 12.15
C THR A 14 10.30 2.59 12.46
N ALA A 15 10.16 2.21 13.74
CA ALA A 15 10.30 0.82 14.18
C ALA A 15 9.16 -0.06 13.65
N ILE A 16 7.93 0.46 13.67
CA ILE A 16 6.75 -0.22 13.13
C ILE A 16 6.89 -0.37 11.63
N ALA A 17 7.22 0.70 10.91
CA ALA A 17 7.39 0.66 9.45
C ALA A 17 8.42 -0.40 9.03
N ARG A 18 9.57 -0.47 9.72
CA ARG A 18 10.61 -1.46 9.45
C ARG A 18 10.09 -2.91 9.60
N LYS A 19 9.46 -3.22 10.75
CA LYS A 19 8.87 -4.55 10.98
C LYS A 19 7.74 -4.87 10.00
N SER A 20 6.95 -3.87 9.62
CA SER A 20 5.85 -4.04 8.67
C SER A 20 6.37 -4.35 7.27
N VAL A 21 7.43 -3.71 6.79
CA VAL A 21 8.03 -4.01 5.47
C VAL A 21 8.50 -5.46 5.37
N GLU A 22 9.08 -6.00 6.44
CA GLU A 22 9.56 -7.39 6.47
C GLU A 22 8.42 -8.43 6.38
N ARG A 23 7.23 -8.06 6.85
CA ARG A 23 6.06 -8.94 6.95
C ARG A 23 5.02 -8.67 5.85
N MET A 24 5.08 -7.52 5.20
CA MET A 24 4.08 -7.12 4.21
C MET A 24 4.18 -7.98 2.96
N VAL A 25 3.01 -8.34 2.45
CA VAL A 25 2.90 -9.16 1.26
C VAL A 25 2.04 -8.42 0.24
N ILE A 26 2.57 -8.27 -0.97
CA ILE A 26 1.86 -7.76 -2.14
C ILE A 26 0.95 -8.87 -2.63
N MET A 27 -0.36 -8.74 -2.46
CA MET A 27 -1.28 -9.57 -3.24
C MET A 27 -1.24 -9.12 -4.71
N SER A 28 -0.94 -10.06 -5.60
CA SER A 28 -1.10 -9.91 -7.05
C SER A 28 -2.55 -10.21 -7.45
N ASP A 29 -2.98 -9.66 -8.59
CA ASP A 29 -4.34 -9.86 -9.12
C ASP A 29 -4.68 -11.34 -9.42
N GLY A 30 -3.67 -12.24 -9.42
CA GLY A 30 -3.85 -13.68 -9.58
C GLY A 30 -3.96 -14.45 -8.25
N GLY A 31 -4.14 -13.78 -7.11
CA GLY A 31 -4.21 -14.43 -5.79
C GLY A 31 -2.86 -14.84 -5.21
N GLY A 32 -1.75 -14.40 -5.80
CA GLY A 32 -0.40 -14.69 -5.34
C GLY A 32 0.11 -13.70 -4.29
N TYR A 33 0.92 -14.18 -3.36
CA TYR A 33 1.54 -13.41 -2.29
C TYR A 33 3.01 -13.10 -2.65
N ILE A 34 3.30 -11.89 -3.14
CA ILE A 34 4.66 -11.46 -3.50
C ILE A 34 5.23 -10.62 -2.37
N ARG A 35 6.33 -11.03 -1.75
CA ARG A 35 7.06 -10.15 -0.83
C ARG A 35 7.99 -9.23 -1.64
N PRO A 36 8.05 -7.91 -1.35
CA PRO A 36 9.03 -7.05 -1.98
C PRO A 36 10.44 -7.49 -1.54
N GLN A 37 11.15 -8.21 -2.40
CA GLN A 37 12.52 -8.66 -2.12
C GLN A 37 13.55 -7.58 -2.48
N HIS A 38 13.22 -6.71 -3.43
CA HIS A 38 14.11 -5.69 -3.93
C HIS A 38 14.22 -4.51 -2.95
N GLU A 39 15.44 -4.05 -2.67
CA GLU A 39 15.72 -2.98 -1.68
C GLU A 39 15.01 -1.66 -2.01
N LEU A 40 14.90 -1.28 -3.30
CA LEU A 40 14.12 -0.11 -3.71
C LEU A 40 12.63 -0.20 -3.34
N ALA A 41 11.99 -1.36 -3.53
CA ALA A 41 10.59 -1.55 -3.15
C ALA A 41 10.42 -1.51 -1.63
N LYS A 42 11.33 -2.15 -0.89
CA LYS A 42 11.36 -2.07 0.58
C LYS A 42 11.53 -0.64 1.08
N ALA A 43 12.42 0.14 0.46
CA ALA A 43 12.66 1.53 0.82
C ALA A 43 11.42 2.40 0.53
N ALA A 44 10.79 2.24 -0.64
CA ALA A 44 9.56 2.95 -0.98
C ALA A 44 8.42 2.62 -0.01
N LEU A 45 8.23 1.32 0.29
CA LEU A 45 7.22 0.86 1.23
C LEU A 45 7.49 1.34 2.67
N PHE A 46 8.75 1.31 3.10
CA PHE A 46 9.18 1.85 4.39
C PHE A 46 8.79 3.32 4.53
N ARG A 47 9.10 4.16 3.54
CA ARG A 47 8.75 5.59 3.56
C ARG A 47 7.23 5.79 3.61
N ALA A 48 6.47 4.99 2.85
CA ALA A 48 5.00 5.04 2.87
C ALA A 48 4.42 4.69 4.23
N LEU A 49 4.88 3.60 4.83
CA LEU A 49 4.43 3.11 6.13
C LEU A 49 4.86 4.05 7.27
N GLU A 50 6.09 4.55 7.25
CA GLU A 50 6.58 5.48 8.26
C GLU A 50 5.74 6.77 8.24
N ARG A 51 5.45 7.29 7.06
CA ARG A 51 4.56 8.45 6.88
C ARG A 51 3.15 8.16 7.40
N HIS A 52 2.61 6.97 7.11
CA HIS A 52 1.30 6.56 7.58
C HIS A 52 1.24 6.47 9.10
N CYS A 53 2.23 5.85 9.74
CA CYS A 53 2.31 5.72 11.19
C CYS A 53 2.41 7.09 11.88
N ARG A 54 3.15 8.05 11.29
CA ARG A 54 3.23 9.43 11.79
C ARG A 54 1.92 10.22 11.65
N LYS A 55 1.12 9.91 10.62
CA LYS A 55 -0.14 10.62 10.33
C LYS A 55 -1.39 9.84 10.73
N SER A 56 -1.24 8.73 11.46
CA SER A 56 -2.28 7.74 11.78
C SER A 56 -3.64 8.40 12.08
N GLY A 57 -4.58 8.25 11.13
CA GLY A 57 -5.87 8.94 11.15
C GLY A 57 -6.55 9.06 9.77
N SER A 58 -5.79 8.95 8.68
CA SER A 58 -6.31 8.91 7.31
C SER A 58 -5.44 8.04 6.41
N PRO A 59 -5.95 7.60 5.24
CA PRO A 59 -5.14 6.96 4.22
C PRO A 59 -3.91 7.80 3.88
N THR A 60 -2.76 7.15 3.68
CA THR A 60 -1.54 7.82 3.24
C THR A 60 -1.30 7.52 1.78
N ILE A 61 -1.31 8.56 0.96
CA ILE A 61 -1.12 8.47 -0.48
C ILE A 61 0.20 9.17 -0.85
N MET A 62 1.03 8.53 -1.65
CA MET A 62 2.27 9.12 -2.16
C MET A 62 2.59 8.63 -3.56
N SER A 63 3.30 9.45 -4.33
CA SER A 63 3.81 9.07 -5.64
C SER A 63 4.97 8.08 -5.50
N LEU A 64 5.08 7.17 -6.45
CA LEU A 64 6.23 6.30 -6.65
C LEU A 64 6.93 6.65 -7.96
N THR A 65 8.24 6.47 -7.97
CA THR A 65 9.02 6.55 -9.21
C THR A 65 8.89 5.25 -10.01
N LEU A 66 9.14 5.32 -11.32
CA LEU A 66 9.15 4.14 -12.18
C LEU A 66 10.08 3.02 -11.68
N PRO A 67 11.34 3.29 -11.25
CA PRO A 67 12.20 2.24 -10.69
C PRO A 67 11.64 1.60 -9.42
N GLU A 68 10.93 2.37 -8.59
CA GLU A 68 10.31 1.83 -7.37
C GLU A 68 9.17 0.88 -7.70
N VAL A 69 8.30 1.24 -8.66
CA VAL A 69 7.21 0.36 -9.10
C VAL A 69 7.74 -0.90 -9.79
N ALA A 70 8.78 -0.76 -10.61
CA ALA A 70 9.43 -1.90 -11.27
C ALA A 70 9.96 -2.91 -10.25
N ALA A 71 10.43 -2.41 -9.11
CA ALA A 71 10.90 -3.23 -8.00
C ALA A 71 9.75 -3.95 -7.23
N PHE A 72 8.50 -3.44 -7.30
CA PHE A 72 7.33 -4.11 -6.71
C PHE A 72 6.76 -5.21 -7.61
N ILE A 73 6.72 -5.00 -8.93
CA ILE A 73 6.07 -5.90 -9.88
C ILE A 73 7.00 -6.13 -11.09
N PRO A 74 7.96 -7.06 -10.99
CA PRO A 74 8.86 -7.36 -12.09
C PRO A 74 8.08 -7.80 -13.33
N GLY A 75 8.26 -7.11 -14.47
CA GLY A 75 7.77 -7.54 -15.78
C GLY A 75 6.34 -7.16 -16.18
N LYS A 76 5.63 -6.32 -15.41
CA LYS A 76 4.28 -5.83 -15.78
C LYS A 76 4.19 -4.33 -16.13
N ILE A 77 5.33 -3.65 -16.27
CA ILE A 77 5.33 -2.23 -16.62
C ILE A 77 5.39 -2.12 -18.13
N ASP A 78 4.26 -1.73 -18.71
CA ASP A 78 4.18 -1.34 -20.11
C ASP A 78 4.90 0.01 -20.30
N PRO A 79 5.92 0.09 -21.18
CA PRO A 79 6.67 1.31 -21.44
C PRO A 79 5.83 2.44 -22.06
N ASP A 80 4.67 2.14 -22.63
CA ASP A 80 3.75 3.15 -23.18
C ASP A 80 2.88 3.81 -22.11
N TRP A 81 2.94 3.32 -20.86
CA TRP A 81 2.17 3.88 -19.75
C TRP A 81 2.90 5.07 -19.08
N LEU A 82 2.15 6.11 -18.67
CA LEU A 82 2.70 7.31 -18.03
C LEU A 82 3.55 6.97 -16.79
N PRO A 83 4.68 7.65 -16.53
CA PRO A 83 5.62 7.25 -15.47
C PRO A 83 5.14 7.54 -14.03
N LEU A 84 3.90 7.99 -13.84
CA LEU A 84 3.38 8.43 -12.56
C LEU A 84 2.54 7.34 -11.90
N PHE A 85 3.06 6.82 -10.78
CA PHE A 85 2.41 5.82 -9.97
C PHE A 85 2.12 6.34 -8.57
N TRP A 86 1.13 5.76 -7.92
CA TRP A 86 0.64 6.13 -6.61
C TRP A 86 0.52 4.89 -5.74
N ILE A 87 1.02 4.98 -4.50
CA ILE A 87 0.79 4.00 -3.45
C ILE A 87 -0.11 4.60 -2.38
N ALA A 88 -1.09 3.82 -1.93
CA ALA A 88 -1.94 4.16 -0.79
C ALA A 88 -1.72 3.14 0.33
N ILE A 89 -1.53 3.62 1.57
CA ILE A 89 -1.51 2.82 2.80
C ILE A 89 -2.79 3.10 3.59
N VAL A 90 -3.46 2.03 4.02
CA VAL A 90 -4.64 2.09 4.90
C VAL A 90 -4.42 1.23 6.14
N SER A 91 -5.13 1.56 7.22
CA SER A 91 -5.21 0.73 8.43
C SER A 91 -6.64 0.59 8.91
N ASP A 92 -6.94 -0.54 9.54
CA ASP A 92 -8.24 -0.79 10.20
C ASP A 92 -8.17 -0.45 11.70
N GLU A 93 -9.24 -0.81 12.41
CA GLU A 93 -9.33 -0.59 13.85
C GLU A 93 -8.41 -1.49 14.67
N ALA A 94 -8.09 -2.67 14.14
CA ALA A 94 -7.20 -3.66 14.73
C ALA A 94 -5.72 -3.41 14.40
N SER A 95 -5.40 -2.29 13.76
CA SER A 95 -4.05 -1.92 13.33
C SER A 95 -3.43 -2.83 12.27
N ASN A 96 -4.27 -3.58 11.54
CA ASN A 96 -3.83 -4.22 10.30
C ASN A 96 -3.51 -3.13 9.27
N LEU A 97 -2.51 -3.40 8.42
CA LEU A 97 -2.03 -2.47 7.40
C LEU A 97 -2.10 -3.14 6.03
N ALA A 98 -2.60 -2.42 5.05
CA ALA A 98 -2.64 -2.86 3.66
C ALA A 98 -2.21 -1.73 2.72
N PHE A 99 -1.81 -2.08 1.50
CA PHE A 99 -1.48 -1.11 0.47
C PHE A 99 -1.93 -1.50 -0.92
N GLY A 100 -2.22 -0.49 -1.73
CA GLY A 100 -2.52 -0.60 -3.15
C GLY A 100 -1.61 0.31 -3.96
N ILE A 101 -1.27 -0.12 -5.18
CA ILE A 101 -0.51 0.67 -6.15
C ILE A 101 -1.39 0.85 -7.39
N SER A 102 -1.45 2.06 -7.92
CA SER A 102 -2.14 2.39 -9.17
C SER A 102 -1.31 3.37 -9.98
N GLN A 103 -1.54 3.43 -11.27
CA GLN A 103 -0.91 4.38 -12.18
C GLN A 103 -1.88 5.48 -12.59
N GLU A 104 -1.35 6.63 -13.00
CA GLU A 104 -2.13 7.62 -13.76
C GLU A 104 -2.52 7.05 -15.14
N GLY A 105 -3.79 7.18 -15.50
CA GLY A 105 -4.36 6.64 -16.73
C GLY A 105 -4.10 7.49 -17.97
N ASP A 106 -5.00 7.41 -18.95
CA ASP A 106 -4.87 8.03 -20.28
C ASP A 106 -4.45 9.52 -20.25
N PRO A 107 -3.33 9.91 -20.90
CA PRO A 107 -2.89 11.29 -21.01
C PRO A 107 -3.85 12.21 -21.78
N ALA A 108 -4.83 11.67 -22.51
CA ALA A 108 -5.88 12.44 -23.15
C ALA A 108 -6.84 13.10 -22.13
N LEU A 109 -6.87 12.61 -20.89
CA LEU A 109 -7.66 13.20 -19.81
C LEU A 109 -6.87 14.31 -19.09
N SER A 110 -7.61 15.22 -18.44
CA SER A 110 -7.01 16.27 -17.60
C SER A 110 -6.09 15.67 -16.52
N PRO A 111 -4.87 16.21 -16.32
CA PRO A 111 -3.93 15.71 -15.31
C PRO A 111 -4.48 15.69 -13.88
N GLN A 112 -5.42 16.59 -13.56
CA GLN A 112 -6.08 16.62 -12.26
C GLN A 112 -7.02 15.40 -12.08
N ILE A 113 -7.72 15.01 -13.15
CA ILE A 113 -8.64 13.87 -13.16
C ILE A 113 -7.85 12.56 -13.09
N THR A 114 -6.83 12.39 -13.94
CA THR A 114 -6.01 11.17 -13.97
C THR A 114 -5.34 10.91 -12.62
N ARG A 115 -4.78 11.96 -12.00
CA ARG A 115 -4.21 11.91 -10.65
C ARG A 115 -5.24 11.51 -9.61
N ALA A 116 -6.38 12.21 -9.55
CA ALA A 116 -7.40 11.95 -8.54
C ALA A 116 -7.94 10.50 -8.66
N TYR A 117 -8.16 10.04 -9.89
CA TYR A 117 -8.60 8.68 -10.17
C TYR A 117 -7.56 7.63 -9.75
N ALA A 118 -6.28 7.84 -10.08
CA ALA A 118 -5.20 6.92 -9.70
C ALA A 118 -5.04 6.81 -8.18
N GLN A 119 -5.10 7.94 -7.48
CA GLN A 119 -5.05 7.97 -6.01
C GLN A 119 -6.24 7.23 -5.38
N ALA A 120 -7.45 7.48 -5.88
CA ALA A 120 -8.67 6.79 -5.43
C ALA A 120 -8.59 5.28 -5.70
N THR A 121 -8.08 4.88 -6.87
CA THR A 121 -7.90 3.48 -7.24
C THR A 121 -6.87 2.79 -6.34
N ALA A 122 -5.72 3.42 -6.09
CA ALA A 122 -4.72 2.88 -5.16
C ALA A 122 -5.32 2.68 -3.76
N GLN A 123 -6.13 3.64 -3.28
CA GLN A 123 -6.81 3.51 -1.99
C GLN A 123 -7.86 2.39 -1.99
N ARG A 124 -8.68 2.28 -3.04
CA ARG A 124 -9.67 1.20 -3.19
C ARG A 124 -8.98 -0.17 -3.11
N LEU A 125 -7.91 -0.36 -3.88
CA LEU A 125 -7.12 -1.60 -3.87
C LEU A 125 -6.53 -1.90 -2.49
N ALA A 126 -6.08 -0.88 -1.76
CA ALA A 126 -5.58 -1.03 -0.40
C ALA A 126 -6.69 -1.50 0.57
N CYS A 127 -7.89 -0.93 0.47
CA CYS A 127 -9.05 -1.32 1.26
C CYS A 127 -9.52 -2.74 0.94
N GLU A 128 -9.60 -3.11 -0.34
CA GLU A 128 -9.98 -4.46 -0.77
C GLU A 128 -9.02 -5.52 -0.21
N LYS A 129 -7.71 -5.25 -0.25
CA LYS A 129 -6.71 -6.13 0.36
C LYS A 129 -6.91 -6.28 1.87
N LEU A 130 -7.22 -5.19 2.56
CA LEU A 130 -7.47 -5.23 4.00
C LEU A 130 -8.69 -6.11 4.32
N LEU A 131 -9.78 -5.98 3.55
CA LEU A 131 -10.97 -6.83 3.70
C LEU A 131 -10.64 -8.31 3.49
N THR A 132 -9.90 -8.66 2.43
CA THR A 132 -9.51 -10.05 2.15
C THR A 132 -8.63 -10.64 3.26
N MET A 133 -7.76 -9.83 3.88
CA MET A 133 -6.97 -10.25 5.04
C MET A 133 -7.85 -10.52 6.27
N THR A 134 -8.90 -9.73 6.50
CA THR A 134 -9.84 -9.96 7.60
C THR A 134 -10.62 -11.26 7.43
N HIS A 135 -11.07 -11.56 6.20
CA HIS A 135 -11.84 -12.78 5.92
C HIS A 135 -11.01 -14.07 6.05
N SER A 136 -9.75 -14.05 5.61
CA SER A 136 -8.87 -15.23 5.69
C SER A 136 -8.43 -15.58 7.12
N ILE A 137 -8.48 -14.65 8.07
CA ILE A 137 -8.28 -14.94 9.50
C ILE A 137 -9.55 -15.55 10.13
N GLY A 138 -10.73 -15.15 9.66
CA GLY A 138 -12.02 -15.65 10.15
C GLY A 138 -12.32 -17.11 9.77
N GLU A 139 -11.96 -17.53 8.55
CA GLU A 139 -12.17 -18.92 8.11
C GLU A 139 -11.27 -19.93 8.83
N VAL A 140 -10.07 -19.53 9.26
CA VAL A 140 -9.16 -20.41 10.01
C VAL A 140 -9.64 -20.60 11.45
N ALA A 141 -10.35 -19.62 12.03
CA ALA A 141 -10.90 -19.71 13.38
C ALA A 141 -12.20 -20.55 13.47
N GLY A 142 -12.84 -20.88 12.34
CA GLY A 142 -14.09 -21.65 12.28
C GLY A 142 -13.94 -23.16 12.06
N ASN A 143 -12.71 -23.65 11.89
CA ASN A 143 -12.41 -25.07 11.62
C ASN A 143 -11.56 -25.74 12.72
N ALA A 144 -11.57 -25.20 13.95
CA ALA A 144 -10.88 -25.78 15.11
C ALA A 144 -11.86 -26.43 16.09
#